data_AF-A0A7V9VIQ3-F1
#
_entry.id   AF-A0A7V9VIQ3-F1
#
_cell.length_a   1.000
_cell.length_b   1.000
_cell.length_c   1.000
_cell.angle_alpha   90.00
_cell.angle_beta   90.00
_cell.angle_gamma   90.00
#
_symmetry.space_group_name_H-M   'P 1'
#
loop_
_entity.id
_entity.type
_entity.pdbx_description
1 polymer ?
#
loop_
_entity_poly.entity_id
_entity_poly.type
_entity_poly.pdbx_seq_one_letter_code
_entity_poly.pdbx_strand_id
1 'polypeptide(L)'
;MSAVAENLEPTGSRAKADALAQERREALRAFWTIVKRMPAYGRLVAAMAKDPGVPHRARAMLVVGGAYMVSPIDLVPGVIPVAGQLDDLYVLLMAIRQAVRMSPTDVADRHLARLDLERETLDDDLATIRRLVRVGLKSGAGWGWGRVKAGRRRVKQFMAHRRGEES
;
A
#
# COMPACT_ATOMS: atom_id res chain seq x y z
N MET A 1 19.06 -14.95 -53.03
CA MET A 1 19.09 -13.57 -52.50
C MET A 1 17.92 -13.46 -51.52
N SER A 2 18.14 -13.87 -50.27
CA SER A 2 18.43 -12.98 -49.13
C SER A 2 17.24 -12.03 -48.89
N ALA A 3 16.27 -12.44 -48.07
CA ALA A 3 16.23 -12.22 -46.62
C ALA A 3 15.53 -10.88 -46.28
N VAL A 4 14.88 -10.89 -45.12
CA VAL A 4 14.40 -9.71 -44.39
C VAL A 4 13.05 -9.13 -44.85
N ALA A 5 12.03 -9.97 -44.85
CA ALA A 5 10.73 -9.56 -44.29
C ALA A 5 10.67 -10.02 -42.81
N GLU A 6 11.73 -9.74 -42.06
CA GLU A 6 11.76 -10.00 -40.62
C GLU A 6 10.88 -8.95 -39.95
N ASN A 7 9.75 -9.43 -39.46
CA ASN A 7 8.84 -8.80 -38.52
C ASN A 7 9.47 -7.64 -37.75
N LEU A 8 9.08 -6.41 -38.08
CA LEU A 8 9.24 -5.25 -37.21
C LEU A 8 8.28 -5.42 -36.01
N GLU A 9 8.80 -6.13 -35.02
CA GLU A 9 8.35 -6.40 -33.66
C GLU A 9 7.38 -5.35 -33.03
N PRO A 10 6.16 -5.74 -32.61
CA PRO A 10 5.41 -5.06 -31.55
C PRO A 10 5.77 -5.60 -30.14
N THR A 11 6.97 -6.18 -29.98
CA THR A 11 7.34 -7.07 -28.85
C THR A 11 7.61 -6.30 -27.56
N GLY A 12 8.11 -5.07 -27.65
CA GLY A 12 8.37 -4.23 -26.47
C GLY A 12 7.10 -3.82 -25.68
N SER A 13 5.95 -3.71 -26.35
CA SER A 13 4.69 -3.30 -25.68
C SER A 13 4.00 -4.45 -24.96
N ARG A 14 3.92 -5.63 -25.60
CA ARG A 14 3.33 -6.84 -25.00
C ARG A 14 4.19 -7.40 -23.87
N ALA A 15 5.51 -7.55 -24.09
CA ALA A 15 6.41 -8.07 -23.06
C ALA A 15 6.41 -7.21 -21.79
N LYS A 16 6.33 -5.88 -21.94
CA LYS A 16 6.23 -4.95 -20.80
C LYS A 16 4.89 -5.07 -20.07
N ALA A 17 3.79 -5.26 -20.80
CA ALA A 17 2.47 -5.48 -20.20
C ALA A 17 2.42 -6.79 -19.41
N ASP A 18 3.00 -7.86 -19.95
CA ASP A 18 3.06 -9.17 -19.30
C ASP A 18 3.93 -9.15 -18.03
N ALA A 19 5.10 -8.51 -18.10
CA ALA A 19 5.99 -8.32 -16.95
C ALA A 19 5.29 -7.54 -15.81
N LEU A 20 4.57 -6.47 -16.14
CA LEU A 20 3.80 -5.69 -15.15
C LEU A 20 2.65 -6.51 -14.55
N ALA A 21 1.95 -7.30 -15.37
CA ALA A 21 0.87 -8.15 -14.91
C ALA A 21 1.38 -9.28 -14.00
N GLN A 22 2.57 -9.82 -14.28
CA GLN A 22 3.25 -10.77 -13.42
C GLN A 22 3.68 -10.13 -12.08
N GLU A 23 4.34 -8.97 -12.13
CA GLU A 23 4.74 -8.23 -10.91
C GLU A 23 3.52 -7.92 -10.03
N ARG A 24 2.39 -7.53 -10.63
CA ARG A 24 1.12 -7.30 -9.92
C ARG A 24 0.58 -8.56 -9.27
N ARG A 25 0.59 -9.70 -9.98
CA ARG A 25 0.11 -10.98 -9.44
C ARG A 25 0.97 -11.45 -8.26
N GLU A 26 2.29 -11.31 -8.35
CA GLU A 26 3.21 -11.62 -7.26
C GLU A 26 2.95 -10.73 -6.04
N ALA A 27 2.85 -9.41 -6.25
CA ALA A 27 2.58 -8.48 -5.18
C ALA A 27 1.22 -8.72 -4.50
N LEU A 28 0.19 -9.09 -5.27
CA LEU A 28 -1.13 -9.44 -4.73
C LEU A 28 -1.11 -10.76 -3.94
N ARG A 29 -0.36 -11.77 -4.40
CA ARG A 29 -0.17 -13.02 -3.64
C ARG A 29 0.55 -12.77 -2.33
N ALA A 30 1.63 -12.00 -2.35
CA ALA A 30 2.37 -11.62 -1.15
C ALA A 30 1.49 -10.83 -0.18
N PHE A 31 0.69 -9.88 -0.70
CA PHE A 31 -0.28 -9.14 0.10
C PHE A 31 -1.32 -10.04 0.76
N TRP A 32 -1.79 -11.08 0.07
CA TRP A 32 -2.70 -12.05 0.65
C TRP A 32 -2.09 -12.77 1.87
N THR A 33 -0.77 -12.99 1.87
CA THR A 33 -0.04 -13.49 3.05
C THR A 33 -0.12 -12.51 4.21
N ILE A 34 0.01 -11.20 3.96
CA ILE A 34 -0.13 -10.16 4.99
C ILE A 34 -1.55 -10.17 5.57
N VAL A 35 -2.57 -10.24 4.70
CA VAL A 35 -3.98 -10.28 5.12
C VAL A 35 -4.24 -11.48 6.04
N LYS A 36 -3.69 -12.66 5.72
CA LYS A 36 -3.80 -13.85 6.59
C LYS A 36 -3.09 -13.68 7.94
N ARG A 37 -2.04 -12.85 8.01
CA ARG A 37 -1.30 -12.53 9.24
C ARG A 37 -1.97 -11.45 10.09
N MET A 38 -3.01 -10.78 9.60
CA MET A 38 -3.70 -9.71 10.34
C MET A 38 -4.16 -10.10 11.75
N PRO A 39 -4.73 -11.30 11.99
CA PRO A 39 -5.07 -11.72 13.36
C PRO A 39 -3.84 -11.87 14.27
N ALA A 40 -2.67 -12.21 13.72
CA ALA A 40 -1.42 -12.24 14.48
C ALA A 40 -0.97 -10.81 14.83
N TYR A 41 -1.00 -9.87 13.88
CA TYR A 41 -0.66 -8.46 14.15
C TYR A 41 -1.58 -7.82 15.19
N GLY A 42 -2.89 -8.06 15.11
CA GLY A 42 -3.84 -7.59 16.14
C GLY A 42 -3.54 -8.16 17.53
N ARG A 43 -3.24 -9.45 17.62
CA ARG A 43 -2.83 -10.09 18.89
C ARG A 43 -1.50 -9.55 19.40
N LEU A 44 -0.54 -9.29 18.52
CA LEU A 44 0.76 -8.72 18.87
C LEU A 44 0.59 -7.33 19.49
N VAL A 45 -0.17 -6.46 18.84
CA VAL A 45 -0.51 -5.12 19.35
C VAL A 45 -1.15 -5.22 20.72
N ALA A 46 -2.16 -6.08 20.88
CA ALA A 46 -2.86 -6.23 22.15
C ALA A 46 -1.96 -6.79 23.27
N ALA A 47 -1.09 -7.75 22.96
CA ALA A 47 -0.18 -8.36 23.93
C ALA A 47 0.91 -7.38 24.37
N MET A 48 1.56 -6.69 23.43
CA MET A 48 2.59 -5.71 23.73
C MET A 48 2.03 -4.46 24.41
N ALA A 49 0.83 -4.01 24.05
CA ALA A 49 0.19 -2.86 24.71
C ALA A 49 -0.11 -3.11 26.19
N LYS A 50 -0.32 -4.37 26.58
CA LYS A 50 -0.61 -4.80 27.96
C LYS A 50 0.64 -5.20 28.77
N ASP A 51 1.78 -5.40 28.13
CA ASP A 51 3.00 -5.84 28.82
C ASP A 51 3.70 -4.65 29.51
N PRO A 52 3.91 -4.68 30.85
CA PRO A 52 4.62 -3.63 31.57
C PRO A 52 6.08 -3.46 31.14
N GLY A 53 6.70 -4.49 30.55
CA GLY A 53 8.05 -4.45 29.98
C GLY A 53 8.15 -3.66 28.68
N VAL A 54 7.03 -3.26 28.08
CA VAL A 54 7.01 -2.40 26.88
C VAL A 54 7.02 -0.93 27.31
N PRO A 55 7.97 -0.12 26.80
CA PRO A 55 8.04 1.31 27.14
C PRO A 55 6.74 2.05 26.83
N HIS A 56 6.38 3.04 27.64
CA HIS A 56 5.15 3.82 27.46
C HIS A 56 5.04 4.46 26.07
N ARG A 57 6.16 4.92 25.50
CA ARG A 57 6.20 5.46 24.13
C ARG A 57 5.86 4.40 23.08
N ALA A 58 6.39 3.18 23.21
CA ALA A 58 6.07 2.08 22.32
C ALA A 58 4.59 1.67 22.44
N ARG A 59 4.04 1.63 23.66
CA ARG A 59 2.61 1.39 23.89
C ARG A 59 1.74 2.46 23.23
N ALA A 60 2.11 3.74 23.36
CA ALA A 60 1.37 4.83 22.71
C ALA A 60 1.36 4.67 21.18
N MET A 61 2.49 4.30 20.56
CA MET A 61 2.53 4.03 19.12
C MET A 61 1.61 2.87 18.72
N LEU A 62 1.61 1.78 19.49
CA LEU A 62 0.72 0.65 19.25
C LEU A 62 -0.75 1.03 19.39
N VAL A 63 -1.10 1.86 20.36
CA VAL A 63 -2.47 2.35 20.56
C VAL A 63 -2.89 3.25 19.40
N VAL A 64 -2.03 4.19 18.97
CA VAL A 64 -2.33 5.07 17.83
C VAL A 64 -2.47 4.27 16.54
N GLY A 65 -1.52 3.37 16.24
CA GLY A 65 -1.57 2.52 15.05
C GLY A 65 -2.73 1.53 15.09
N GLY A 66 -3.05 0.97 16.25
CA GLY A 66 -4.17 0.07 16.45
C GLY A 66 -5.54 0.76 16.39
N ALA A 67 -5.68 1.95 17.00
CA ALA A 67 -6.89 2.76 16.93
C ALA A 67 -7.21 3.18 15.49
N TYR A 68 -6.18 3.42 14.68
CA TYR A 68 -6.34 3.68 13.26
C TYR A 68 -6.98 2.51 12.50
N MET A 69 -6.67 1.27 12.91
CA MET A 69 -7.27 0.05 12.33
C MET A 69 -8.66 -0.28 12.89
N VAL A 70 -8.93 0.05 14.15
CA VAL A 70 -10.21 -0.25 14.83
C VAL A 70 -11.25 0.84 14.58
N SER A 71 -10.86 2.02 14.09
CA SER A 71 -11.79 3.04 13.60
C SER A 71 -12.68 2.41 12.52
N PRO A 72 -13.96 2.12 12.82
CA PRO A 72 -14.82 1.40 11.91
C PRO A 72 -15.23 2.39 10.83
N ILE A 73 -14.55 2.35 9.68
CA ILE A 73 -15.06 2.86 8.40
C ILE A 73 -15.70 4.26 8.50
N ASP A 74 -14.96 5.31 8.13
CA ASP A 74 -15.61 6.57 7.79
C ASP A 74 -15.12 7.14 6.44
N LEU A 75 -16.07 7.16 5.49
CA LEU A 75 -16.38 8.31 4.64
C LEU A 75 -15.54 8.61 3.39
N VAL A 76 -15.16 7.61 2.59
CA VAL A 76 -15.15 7.80 1.12
C VAL A 76 -15.84 6.63 0.41
N PRO A 77 -17.17 6.62 0.33
CA PRO A 77 -17.85 5.92 -0.74
C PRO A 77 -17.52 6.64 -2.05
N GLY A 78 -16.54 6.14 -2.80
CA GLY A 78 -16.26 6.69 -4.13
C GLY A 78 -14.89 6.36 -4.76
N VAL A 79 -14.90 5.40 -5.69
CA VAL A 79 -14.08 5.34 -6.91
C VAL A 79 -12.59 4.91 -6.82
N ILE A 80 -12.00 4.65 -5.64
CA ILE A 80 -10.66 3.99 -5.56
C ILE A 80 -10.69 2.85 -4.52
N PRO A 81 -11.07 1.61 -4.90
CA PRO A 81 -11.32 0.53 -3.95
C PRO A 81 -10.10 -0.04 -3.18
N VAL A 82 -8.86 0.37 -3.47
CA VAL A 82 -7.64 -0.31 -2.93
C VAL A 82 -6.63 0.64 -2.28
N ALA A 83 -6.64 1.95 -2.57
CA ALA A 83 -5.58 2.86 -2.11
C ALA A 83 -5.74 3.32 -0.65
N GLY A 84 -6.97 3.47 -0.15
CA GLY A 84 -7.22 3.92 1.22
C GLY A 84 -6.82 2.88 2.29
N GLN A 85 -7.13 1.60 2.06
CA GLN A 85 -6.86 0.52 3.02
C GLN A 85 -5.39 0.10 3.13
N LEU A 86 -4.58 0.35 2.11
CA LEU A 86 -3.16 0.04 2.15
C LEU A 86 -2.40 1.00 3.08
N ASP A 87 -2.87 2.24 3.23
CA ASP A 87 -2.25 3.22 4.12
C ASP A 87 -2.48 2.84 5.58
N ASP A 88 -3.69 2.45 5.96
CA ASP A 88 -4.02 1.97 7.31
C ASP A 88 -3.14 0.80 7.75
N LEU A 89 -2.99 -0.19 6.85
CA LEU A 89 -2.14 -1.35 7.09
C LEU A 89 -0.66 -0.96 7.21
N TYR A 90 -0.20 -0.05 6.35
CA TYR A 90 1.18 0.44 6.39
C TYR A 90 1.48 1.17 7.70
N VAL A 91 0.57 2.03 8.15
CA VAL A 91 0.66 2.76 9.43
C VAL A 91 0.70 1.78 10.59
N LEU A 92 -0.17 0.76 10.61
CA LEU A 92 -0.16 -0.27 11.63
C LEU A 92 1.17 -1.01 11.70
N LEU A 93 1.65 -1.53 10.56
CA LEU A 93 2.91 -2.28 10.52
C LEU A 93 4.11 -1.39 10.90
N MET A 94 4.10 -0.11 10.53
CA MET A 94 5.11 0.85 10.98
C MET A 94 5.05 1.10 12.48
N ALA A 95 3.85 1.22 13.06
CA ALA A 95 3.67 1.38 14.50
C ALA A 95 4.18 0.14 15.25
N ILE A 96 3.84 -1.06 14.80
CA ILE A 96 4.35 -2.32 15.35
C ILE A 96 5.87 -2.37 15.25
N ARG A 97 6.43 -2.13 14.07
CA ARG A 97 7.88 -2.13 13.84
C ARG A 97 8.61 -1.19 14.79
N GLN A 98 8.11 0.03 14.93
CA GLN A 98 8.74 1.01 15.82
C GLN A 98 8.58 0.63 17.30
N ALA A 99 7.42 0.10 17.70
CA ALA A 99 7.23 -0.40 19.06
C ALA A 99 8.19 -1.55 19.39
N VAL A 100 8.37 -2.50 18.45
CA VAL A 100 9.33 -3.60 18.53
C VAL A 100 10.78 -3.11 18.61
N ARG A 101 11.12 -2.03 17.90
CA ARG A 101 12.47 -1.41 17.94
C ARG A 101 12.74 -0.62 19.21
N MET A 102 11.70 -0.01 19.80
CA MET A 102 11.82 0.76 21.03
C MET A 102 11.79 -0.11 22.29
N SER A 103 11.22 -1.31 22.20
CA SER A 103 11.11 -2.24 23.31
C SER A 103 12.43 -3.00 23.55
N PRO A 104 12.72 -3.43 24.79
CA PRO A 104 13.81 -4.36 25.07
C PRO A 104 13.75 -5.60 24.15
N THR A 105 14.90 -6.03 23.66
CA THR A 105 15.00 -7.10 22.65
C THR A 105 14.34 -8.39 23.11
N ASP A 106 14.61 -8.80 24.35
CA ASP A 106 14.04 -9.99 24.99
C ASP A 106 12.51 -9.93 25.09
N VAL A 107 11.95 -8.77 25.44
CA VAL A 107 10.50 -8.57 25.56
C VAL A 107 9.84 -8.65 24.19
N ALA A 108 10.37 -7.94 23.20
CA ALA A 108 9.81 -7.88 21.85
C ALA A 108 9.91 -9.23 21.13
N ASP A 109 11.06 -9.88 21.17
CA ASP A 109 11.29 -11.15 20.49
C ASP A 109 10.41 -12.26 21.08
N ARG A 110 10.18 -12.24 22.40
CA ARG A 110 9.24 -13.15 23.07
C ARG A 110 7.80 -12.98 22.57
N HIS A 111 7.35 -11.74 22.32
CA HIS A 111 5.99 -11.51 21.80
C HIS A 111 5.86 -11.89 20.32
N LEU A 112 6.89 -11.63 19.53
CA LEU A 112 6.97 -12.01 18.12
C LEU A 112 6.97 -13.54 17.95
N ALA A 113 7.84 -14.24 18.68
CA ALA A 113 7.98 -15.70 18.61
C ALA A 113 6.69 -16.44 18.99
N ARG A 114 5.91 -15.94 19.97
CA ARG A 114 4.60 -16.52 20.34
C ARG A 114 3.57 -16.52 19.20
N LEU A 115 3.79 -15.68 18.20
CA LEU A 115 2.88 -15.48 17.08
C LEU A 115 3.47 -15.95 15.75
N ASP A 116 4.62 -16.64 15.79
CA ASP A 116 5.37 -17.06 14.59
C ASP A 116 5.68 -15.89 13.67
N LEU A 117 6.07 -14.76 14.29
CA LEU A 117 6.48 -13.54 13.62
C LEU A 117 7.94 -13.25 13.93
N GLU A 118 8.61 -12.58 13.01
CA GLU A 118 9.97 -12.10 13.19
C GLU A 118 10.05 -10.61 12.86
N ARG A 119 11.14 -9.96 13.28
CA ARG A 119 11.40 -8.55 12.94
C ARG A 119 11.51 -8.35 11.43
N GLU A 120 12.11 -9.31 10.74
CA GLU A 120 12.25 -9.32 9.28
C GLU A 120 10.90 -9.42 8.58
N THR A 121 9.96 -10.20 9.13
CA THR A 121 8.60 -10.34 8.60
C THR A 121 7.90 -8.98 8.46
N LEU A 122 8.09 -8.08 9.45
CA LEU A 122 7.52 -6.73 9.41
C LEU A 122 8.11 -5.89 8.27
N ASP A 123 9.41 -6.03 8.03
CA ASP A 123 10.13 -5.28 7.00
C ASP A 123 9.74 -5.76 5.59
N ASP A 124 9.58 -7.06 5.42
CA ASP A 124 9.09 -7.70 4.19
C ASP A 124 7.64 -7.34 3.87
N ASP A 125 6.78 -7.34 4.87
CA ASP A 125 5.37 -6.97 4.70
C ASP A 125 5.24 -5.48 4.32
N LEU A 126 6.03 -4.60 4.95
CA LEU A 126 6.13 -3.18 4.57
C LEU A 126 6.71 -3.00 3.15
N ALA A 127 7.68 -3.82 2.74
CA ALA A 127 8.21 -3.80 1.38
C ALA A 127 7.16 -4.25 0.35
N THR A 128 6.37 -5.27 0.69
CA THR A 128 5.28 -5.78 -0.15
C THR A 128 4.20 -4.72 -0.36
N ILE A 129 3.80 -3.99 0.67
CA ILE A 129 2.84 -2.87 0.54
C ILE A 129 3.40 -1.78 -0.38
N ARG A 130 4.66 -1.36 -0.18
CA ARG A 130 5.31 -0.38 -1.06
C ARG A 130 5.40 -0.86 -2.51
N ARG A 131 5.63 -2.16 -2.72
CA ARG A 131 5.65 -2.78 -4.05
C ARG A 131 4.27 -2.73 -4.69
N LEU A 132 3.21 -3.07 -3.96
CA LEU A 132 1.83 -2.95 -4.44
C LEU A 132 1.48 -1.53 -4.86
N VAL A 133 1.81 -0.54 -4.02
CA VAL A 133 1.59 0.88 -4.33
C VAL A 133 2.35 1.27 -5.60
N ARG A 134 3.63 0.90 -5.71
CA ARG A 134 4.45 1.19 -6.90
C ARG A 134 3.89 0.54 -8.17
N VAL A 135 3.46 -0.72 -8.11
CA VAL A 135 2.88 -1.43 -9.24
C VAL A 135 1.54 -0.80 -9.64
N GLY A 136 0.70 -0.44 -8.68
CA GLY A 136 -0.55 0.28 -8.92
C GLY A 136 -0.33 1.62 -9.62
N LEU A 137 0.66 2.40 -9.17
CA LEU A 137 1.04 3.67 -9.79
C LEU A 137 1.55 3.48 -11.24
N LYS A 138 2.40 2.48 -11.48
CA LYS A 138 2.94 2.17 -12.82
C LYS A 138 1.88 1.65 -13.80
N SER A 139 0.83 1.00 -13.28
CA SER A 139 -0.24 0.41 -14.10
C SER A 139 -1.26 1.42 -14.64
N GLY A 140 -1.08 2.72 -14.39
CA GLY A 140 -2.09 3.73 -14.75
C GLY A 140 -3.35 3.67 -13.88
N ALA A 141 -3.36 2.82 -12.85
CA ALA A 141 -4.41 2.76 -11.83
C ALA A 141 -4.31 3.90 -10.79
N GLY A 142 -3.67 5.02 -11.15
CA GLY A 142 -4.02 6.34 -10.64
C GLY A 142 -5.38 6.79 -11.21
N TRP A 143 -6.40 5.94 -11.04
CA TRP A 143 -7.69 5.94 -11.76
C TRP A 143 -8.50 7.24 -11.54
N GLY A 144 -8.16 8.06 -10.53
CA GLY A 144 -8.71 9.40 -10.30
C GLY A 144 -7.99 10.56 -11.01
N TRP A 145 -6.66 10.54 -11.14
CA TRP A 145 -5.89 11.71 -11.59
C TRP A 145 -5.91 11.92 -13.12
N GLY A 146 -6.02 10.83 -13.88
CA GLY A 146 -6.19 10.86 -15.35
C GLY A 146 -7.51 11.49 -15.79
N ARG A 147 -8.61 11.20 -15.07
CA ARG A 147 -9.93 11.82 -15.33
C ARG A 147 -9.99 13.29 -14.92
N VAL A 148 -9.31 13.69 -13.84
CA VAL A 148 -9.21 15.10 -13.41
C VAL A 148 -8.46 15.95 -14.45
N LYS A 149 -7.37 15.44 -15.05
CA LYS A 149 -6.67 16.15 -16.14
C LYS A 149 -7.52 16.25 -17.42
N ALA A 150 -8.29 15.22 -17.77
CA ALA A 150 -9.19 15.25 -18.92
C ALA A 150 -10.38 16.22 -18.71
N GLY A 151 -10.93 16.29 -17.49
CA GLY A 151 -11.98 17.26 -17.12
C GLY A 151 -11.48 18.71 -17.14
N ARG A 152 -10.26 18.97 -16.63
CA ARG A 152 -9.68 20.32 -16.57
C ARG A 152 -9.34 20.92 -17.94
N ARG A 153 -9.12 20.09 -18.98
CA ARG A 153 -8.97 20.57 -20.38
C ARG A 153 -10.29 21.02 -20.99
N ARG A 154 -11.41 20.33 -20.71
CA ARG A 154 -12.74 20.72 -21.18
C ARG A 154 -13.23 22.03 -20.55
N VAL A 155 -12.97 22.25 -19.26
CA VAL A 155 -13.33 23.53 -18.59
C VAL A 155 -12.52 24.71 -19.13
N LYS A 156 -11.22 24.53 -19.41
CA LYS A 156 -10.41 25.58 -20.04
C LYS A 156 -10.88 25.94 -21.45
N GLN A 157 -11.34 24.95 -22.23
CA GLN A 157 -11.94 25.23 -23.55
C GLN A 157 -13.31 25.92 -23.43
N PHE A 158 -14.14 25.55 -22.46
CA PHE A 158 -15.44 26.18 -22.22
C PHE A 158 -15.31 27.64 -21.73
N MET A 159 -14.28 27.92 -20.90
CA MET A 159 -14.00 29.28 -20.42
C MET A 159 -13.26 30.16 -21.43
N ALA A 160 -12.63 29.57 -22.46
CA ALA A 160 -12.04 30.34 -23.55
C ALA A 160 -13.11 30.86 -24.53
N HIS A 161 -14.24 30.18 -24.65
CA HIS A 161 -15.32 30.60 -25.55
C HIS A 161 -16.17 31.75 -24.97
N ARG A 162 -16.39 31.82 -23.65
CA ARG A 162 -17.20 32.89 -23.03
C ARG A 162 -16.51 34.26 -22.90
N ARG A 163 -15.22 34.38 -23.23
CA ARG A 163 -14.46 35.64 -23.10
C ARG A 163 -14.34 36.43 -24.41
N GLY A 164 -14.91 35.92 -25.50
CA GLY A 164 -14.94 36.58 -26.81
C GLY A 164 -16.26 37.23 -27.17
N GLU A 165 -17.26 37.20 -26.28
CA GLU A 165 -18.61 37.75 -26.52
C GLU A 165 -18.86 39.09 -25.80
N GLU A 166 -17.86 39.65 -25.11
CA GLU A 166 -17.93 40.95 -24.40
C GLU A 166 -16.93 41.98 -24.96
N SER A 167 -16.71 42.02 -26.28
CA SER A 167 -15.97 43.10 -26.95
C SER A 167 -16.74 43.67 -28.13
#